data_AF-A0A485AAS4-F1
#
_entry.id   AF-A0A485AAS4-F1
#
_cell.length_a   1.000
_cell.length_b   1.000
_cell.length_c   1.000
_cell.angle_alpha   90.00
_cell.angle_beta   90.00
_cell.angle_gamma   90.00
#
_symmetry.space_group_name_H-M   'P 1'
#
loop_
_entity.id
_entity.type
_entity.pdbx_description
1 polymer ?
#
loop_
_entity_poly.entity_id
_entity_poly.type
_entity_poly.pdbx_seq_one_letter_code
_entity_poly.pdbx_strand_id
1 'polypeptide(L)'
;MRASQVAAFPRVREALLRRQRGFREAPGLIADGRDMGTVVFPDAPVKIFLDASSEERANRRMLQLQEKGFSVNFERLLAEIKERDDRDRNRAVAPLVPCC
;
A
#
# COMPACT_ATOMS: atom_id res chain seq x y z
N MET A 1 7.86 11.87 -2.95
CA MET A 1 7.21 10.55 -2.93
C MET A 1 7.28 9.97 -4.36
N ARG A 2 8.17 9.00 -4.65
CA ARG A 2 8.35 8.43 -6.02
C ARG A 2 8.00 6.92 -6.14
N ALA A 3 7.63 6.29 -5.03
CA ALA A 3 7.40 4.84 -4.98
C ALA A 3 6.22 4.38 -5.86
N SER A 4 5.13 5.15 -5.95
CA SER A 4 3.98 4.77 -6.81
C SER A 4 4.31 4.88 -8.31
N GLN A 5 5.08 5.90 -8.71
CA GLN A 5 5.50 6.09 -10.11
C GLN A 5 6.48 5.01 -10.56
N VAL A 6 7.43 4.62 -9.71
CA VAL A 6 8.42 3.57 -10.01
C VAL A 6 7.77 2.18 -10.02
N ALA A 7 6.75 1.96 -9.19
CA ALA A 7 6.02 0.69 -9.13
C ALA A 7 5.13 0.41 -10.35
N ALA A 8 4.93 1.37 -11.26
CA ALA A 8 4.17 1.17 -12.49
C ALA A 8 4.94 0.39 -13.58
N PHE A 9 6.27 0.28 -13.47
CA PHE A 9 7.10 -0.39 -14.48
C PHE A 9 7.20 -1.91 -14.23
N PRO A 10 6.77 -2.78 -15.17
CA PRO A 10 6.78 -4.24 -14.98
C PRO A 10 8.15 -4.83 -14.66
N ARG A 11 9.21 -4.37 -15.34
CA ARG A 11 10.58 -4.87 -15.14
C ARG A 11 11.13 -4.59 -13.74
N VAL A 12 10.76 -3.44 -13.15
CA VAL A 12 11.15 -3.10 -11.78
C VAL A 12 10.40 -4.01 -10.79
N ARG A 13 9.11 -4.25 -11.04
CA ARG A 13 8.31 -5.16 -10.22
C ARG A 13 8.87 -6.58 -10.24
N GLU A 14 9.23 -7.14 -11.40
CA GLU A 14 9.81 -8.49 -11.48
C GLU A 14 11.09 -8.66 -10.68
N ALA A 15 11.99 -7.68 -10.72
CA ALA A 15 13.22 -7.69 -9.93
C ALA A 15 12.93 -7.65 -8.42
N LEU A 16 11.96 -6.82 -8.01
CA LEU A 16 11.54 -6.70 -6.61
C LEU A 16 10.76 -7.93 -6.13
N LEU A 17 9.97 -8.58 -6.99
CA LEU A 17 9.18 -9.77 -6.64
C LEU A 17 10.07 -10.93 -6.19
N ARG A 18 11.20 -11.17 -6.89
CA ARG A 18 12.15 -12.21 -6.47
C ARG A 18 12.69 -11.94 -5.07
N ARG A 19 13.05 -10.69 -4.80
CA ARG A 19 13.56 -10.28 -3.49
C ARG A 19 12.49 -10.39 -2.41
N GLN A 20 11.25 -9.97 -2.70
CA GLN A 20 10.12 -10.05 -1.78
C GLN A 20 9.78 -11.50 -1.41
N ARG A 21 9.73 -12.40 -2.39
CA ARG A 21 9.50 -13.84 -2.15
C ARG A 21 10.62 -14.49 -1.34
N GLY A 22 11.86 -14.00 -1.50
CA GLY A 22 13.01 -14.44 -0.71
C GLY A 22 12.87 -14.18 0.80
N PHE A 23 12.02 -13.24 1.24
CA PHE A 23 11.78 -13.02 2.67
C PHE A 23 10.90 -14.09 3.32
N ARG A 24 10.29 -15.01 2.54
CA ARG A 24 9.49 -16.11 3.09
C ARG A 24 10.42 -17.20 3.61
N GLU A 25 10.87 -17.02 4.83
CA GLU A 25 11.72 -17.95 5.57
C GLU A 25 10.98 -18.53 6.79
N ALA A 26 11.47 -19.66 7.29
CA ALA A 26 10.95 -20.23 8.53
C ALA A 26 11.33 -19.33 9.72
N PRO A 27 10.48 -19.21 10.77
CA PRO A 27 9.24 -19.95 11.02
C PRO A 27 7.98 -19.34 10.38
N GLY A 28 8.09 -18.20 9.70
CA GLY A 28 6.97 -17.53 9.04
C GLY A 28 7.29 -16.09 8.64
N LEU A 29 6.39 -15.46 7.89
CA LEU A 29 6.54 -14.09 7.37
C LEU A 29 5.23 -13.30 7.53
N ILE A 30 5.34 -12.05 7.99
CA ILE A 30 4.27 -11.05 7.91
C ILE A 30 4.63 -10.06 6.81
N ALA A 31 3.86 -10.07 5.72
CA ALA A 31 4.07 -9.19 4.58
C ALA A 31 3.04 -8.06 4.56
N ASP A 32 3.50 -6.82 4.75
CA ASP A 32 2.69 -5.61 4.59
C ASP A 32 2.90 -5.00 3.20
N GLY A 33 1.82 -4.77 2.46
CA GLY A 33 1.85 -4.16 1.15
C GLY A 33 0.50 -4.12 0.47
N ARG A 34 0.47 -3.67 -0.78
CA ARG A 34 -0.77 -3.45 -1.54
C ARG A 34 -1.28 -4.70 -2.28
N ASP A 35 -0.37 -5.56 -2.68
CA ASP A 35 -0.65 -6.73 -3.53
C ASP A 35 0.04 -8.00 -3.02
N MET A 36 0.28 -8.05 -1.71
CA MET A 36 0.96 -9.18 -1.06
C MET A 36 0.14 -10.47 -1.18
N GLY A 37 -1.16 -10.43 -0.92
CA GLY A 37 -2.05 -11.60 -0.98
C GLY A 37 -2.58 -11.94 -2.38
N THR A 38 -2.37 -11.07 -3.38
CA THR A 38 -2.90 -11.25 -4.75
C THR A 38 -1.81 -11.55 -5.77
N VAL A 39 -0.60 -10.98 -5.64
CA VAL A 39 0.49 -11.12 -6.62
C VAL A 39 1.75 -11.72 -6.02
N VAL A 40 2.18 -11.24 -4.85
CA VAL A 40 3.47 -11.65 -4.27
C VAL A 40 3.40 -13.06 -3.67
N PHE A 41 2.40 -13.28 -2.82
CA PHE A 41 2.11 -14.52 -2.09
C PHE A 41 0.63 -14.91 -2.27
N PRO A 42 0.23 -15.32 -3.48
CA PRO A 42 -1.15 -15.73 -3.75
C PRO A 42 -1.56 -16.98 -2.94
N ASP A 43 -0.59 -17.81 -2.54
CA ASP A 43 -0.73 -19.03 -1.76
C ASP A 43 -0.63 -18.80 -0.24
N ALA A 44 -0.63 -17.55 0.22
CA ALA A 44 -0.61 -17.23 1.65
C ALA A 44 -1.85 -17.85 2.36
N PRO A 45 -1.65 -18.64 3.45
CA PRO A 45 -2.75 -19.30 4.15
C PRO A 45 -3.64 -18.31 4.93
N VAL A 46 -3.12 -17.14 5.26
CA VAL A 46 -3.85 -16.05 5.92
C VAL A 46 -3.64 -14.77 5.14
N LYS A 47 -4.73 -14.10 4.77
CA LYS A 47 -4.74 -12.82 4.07
C LYS A 47 -5.64 -11.85 4.82
N ILE A 48 -5.14 -10.66 5.12
CA ILE A 48 -5.90 -9.62 5.82
C ILE A 48 -5.95 -8.40 4.92
N PHE A 49 -7.15 -7.93 4.61
CA PHE A 49 -7.36 -6.66 3.93
C PHE A 49 -7.84 -5.63 4.95
N LEU A 50 -6.94 -4.73 5.35
CA LEU A 50 -7.26 -3.65 6.27
C LEU A 50 -7.74 -2.43 5.49
N ASP A 51 -9.02 -2.09 5.63
CA ASP A 51 -9.62 -0.90 5.03
C ASP A 51 -10.11 0.08 6.11
N ALA A 52 -10.13 1.37 5.75
CA ALA A 52 -10.64 2.45 6.58
C ALA A 52 -11.07 3.63 5.70
N SER A 53 -12.06 4.41 6.16
CA SER A 53 -12.51 5.58 5.42
C SER A 53 -11.36 6.54 5.12
N SER A 54 -11.41 7.21 3.97
CA SER A 54 -10.37 8.18 3.56
C SER A 54 -10.24 9.32 4.57
N GLU A 55 -11.34 9.70 5.21
CA GLU A 55 -11.41 10.73 6.25
C GLU A 55 -10.67 10.31 7.51
N GLU A 56 -10.90 9.09 7.99
CA GLU A 56 -10.20 8.55 9.16
C GLU A 56 -8.70 8.39 8.89
N ARG A 57 -8.33 7.96 7.68
CA ARG A 57 -6.91 7.87 7.27
C ARG A 57 -6.25 9.26 7.18
N ALA A 58 -6.97 10.27 6.70
CA ALA A 58 -6.49 11.65 6.68
C ALA A 58 -6.32 12.19 8.10
N ASN A 59 -7.30 11.94 8.99
CA ASN A 59 -7.26 12.39 10.38
C ASN A 59 -6.07 11.78 11.14
N ARG A 60 -5.89 10.45 11.07
CA ARG A 60 -4.74 9.78 11.71
C ARG A 60 -3.41 10.32 11.22
N ARG A 61 -3.29 10.59 9.91
CA ARG A 61 -2.06 11.13 9.34
C ARG A 61 -1.82 12.59 9.71
N MET A 62 -2.89 13.39 9.84
CA MET A 62 -2.82 14.74 10.37
C MET A 62 -2.31 14.74 11.81
N LEU A 63 -2.87 13.92 12.69
CA LEU A 63 -2.43 13.79 14.08
C LEU A 63 -0.94 13.39 14.17
N GLN A 64 -0.50 12.39 13.39
CA GLN A 64 0.91 11.98 13.33
C GLN A 64 1.86 13.09 12.84
N LEU A 65 1.39 14.01 11.99
CA LEU A 65 2.18 15.12 11.49
C LEU A 65 2.21 16.29 12.48
N GLN A 66 1.09 16.53 13.17
CA GLN A 66 1.00 17.49 14.26
C GLN A 66 1.88 17.10 15.45
N GLU A 67 1.90 15.81 15.84
CA GLU A 67 2.82 15.29 16.86
C GLU A 67 4.29 15.53 16.50
N LYS A 68 4.61 15.57 15.21
CA LYS A 68 5.97 15.85 14.70
C LYS A 68 6.24 17.34 14.50
N GLY A 69 5.29 18.23 14.85
CA GLY A 69 5.43 19.68 14.75
C GLY A 69 5.18 20.25 13.34
N PHE A 70 4.60 19.48 12.42
CA PHE A 70 4.26 19.97 11.08
C PHE A 70 2.84 20.53 11.04
N SER A 71 2.69 21.76 10.55
CA SER A 71 1.39 22.32 10.18
C SER A 71 0.93 21.70 8.86
N VAL A 72 -0.17 20.96 8.89
CA VAL A 72 -0.79 20.37 7.71
C VAL A 72 -2.27 20.69 7.64
N ASN A 73 -2.74 21.03 6.45
CA ASN A 73 -4.15 21.27 6.17
C ASN A 73 -4.86 19.93 5.87
N PHE A 74 -5.96 19.68 6.56
CA PHE A 74 -6.75 18.45 6.45
C PHE A 74 -7.33 18.23 5.04
N GLU A 75 -7.89 19.27 4.42
CA GLU A 75 -8.52 19.19 3.10
C GLU A 75 -7.51 18.78 2.02
N ARG A 76 -6.30 19.34 2.08
CA ARG A 76 -5.20 18.96 1.19
C ARG A 76 -4.79 17.51 1.40
N LEU A 77 -4.68 17.08 2.65
CA LEU A 77 -4.24 15.73 2.99
C LEU A 77 -5.30 14.68 2.59
N LEU A 78 -6.58 15.02 2.74
CA LEU A 78 -7.70 14.22 2.26
C LEU A 78 -7.69 14.09 0.73
N ALA A 79 -7.47 15.19 0.00
CA ALA A 79 -7.38 15.18 -1.45
C ALA A 79 -6.21 14.30 -1.95
N GLU A 80 -5.03 14.44 -1.35
CA GLU A 80 -3.86 13.61 -1.68
C GLU A 80 -4.09 12.11 -1.40
N ILE A 81 -4.81 11.78 -0.32
CA ILE A 81 -5.18 10.39 0.00
C ILE A 81 -6.18 9.85 -1.02
N LYS A 82 -7.25 10.60 -1.33
CA LYS A 82 -8.26 10.19 -2.31
C LYS A 82 -7.65 9.96 -3.69
N GLU A 83 -6.84 10.91 -4.18
CA GLU A 83 -6.17 10.77 -5.47
C GLU A 83 -5.23 9.55 -5.50
N ARG A 84 -4.57 9.28 -4.38
CA ARG A 84 -3.73 8.08 -4.25
C ARG A 84 -4.55 6.80 -4.26
N ASP A 85 -5.66 6.75 -3.53
CA ASP A 85 -6.53 5.58 -3.49
C ASP A 85 -7.13 5.28 -4.86
N ASP A 86 -7.58 6.32 -5.57
CA ASP A 86 -8.11 6.19 -6.93
C ASP A 86 -7.05 5.62 -7.87
N ARG A 87 -5.80 6.11 -7.76
CA ARG A 87 -4.68 5.60 -8.55
C ARG A 87 -4.32 4.16 -8.20
N ASP A 88 -4.32 3.80 -6.92
CA ASP A 88 -3.99 2.45 -6.42
C ASP A 88 -5.11 1.44 -6.76
N ARG A 89 -6.38 1.86 -6.80
CA ARG A 89 -7.54 1.05 -7.20
C ARG A 89 -7.62 0.85 -8.72
N ASN A 90 -7.37 1.89 -9.50
CA ASN A 90 -7.52 1.88 -10.96
C ASN A 90 -6.26 1.47 -11.73
N ARG A 91 -5.17 1.08 -11.05
CA ARG A 91 -3.94 0.66 -11.74
C ARG A 91 -4.17 -0.65 -12.51
N ALA A 92 -3.73 -0.68 -13.77
CA ALA A 92 -3.82 -1.87 -14.62
C ALA A 92 -2.98 -3.06 -14.12
N VAL A 93 -1.95 -2.81 -13.31
CA VAL A 93 -1.04 -3.84 -12.79
C VAL A 93 -1.19 -3.95 -11.28
N ALA A 94 -1.64 -5.10 -10.80
CA ALA A 94 -1.85 -5.44 -9.39
C ALA A 94 -2.83 -4.51 -8.63
N PRO A 95 -4.02 -4.20 -9.14
CA PRO A 95 -4.94 -3.24 -8.50
C PRO A 95 -5.20 -3.57 -7.02
N LEU A 96 -5.46 -2.53 -6.21
CA LEU A 96 -5.86 -2.69 -4.81
C LEU A 96 -7.30 -3.22 -4.76
N VAL A 97 -7.43 -4.54 -4.90
CA VAL A 97 -8.70 -5.27 -4.85
C VAL A 97 -8.69 -6.14 -3.60
N PRO A 98 -9.84 -6.29 -2.90
CA PRO A 98 -9.96 -7.27 -1.83
C PRO A 98 -9.52 -8.64 -2.32
N CYS A 99 -8.60 -9.28 -1.60
CA CYS A 99 -8.23 -10.67 -1.89
C CYS A 99 -9.31 -11.59 -1.32
N CYS A 100 -9.94 -12.38 -2.20
CA CYS A 100 -10.77 -13.51 -1.82
C CYS A 100 -9.90 -14.67 -1.29
#